data_AF-A0A2H8TTA2-F1
#
_entry.id   AF-A0A2H8TTA2-F1
#
_cell.length_a   1.000
_cell.length_b   1.000
_cell.length_c   1.000
_cell.angle_alpha   90.00
_cell.angle_beta   90.00
_cell.angle_gamma   90.00
#
_symmetry.space_group_name_H-M   'P 1'
#
loop_
_entity.id
_entity.type
_entity.pdbx_description
1 polymer ?
#
loop_
_entity_poly.entity_id
_entity_poly.type
_entity_poly.pdbx_seq_one_letter_code
_entity_poly.pdbx_strand_id
1 'polypeptide(L)'
;LYIKRKSTNQINKFDSFNIIQKLFIGTTTNPTLGSINVKLAFYRYSILMTILFNSLVINESLKNAVNINLYFVAGLQIIYALDKLVFEYNLLTSFYLQKERDGYWNIMQQFLQPIINFLPIQILLSNNLPVNYIIISISSIIFLFGFICQRYSDFTKYQHEVNSISVYRPSTARIIVDGFWSYVRYPNYLGTMIVHLALILPVIEPNLSSLQASWPVLLYPLYYIVTLSHKCVRISTLSCLQYGNTWDRQYTVKWNLIPKIF
;
A
#
# COMPACT_ATOMS: atom_id res chain seq x y z
N LEU A 1 -7.27 0.99 -22.00
CA LEU A 1 -5.96 0.29 -22.04
C LEU A 1 -5.97 -0.95 -22.92
N TYR A 2 -6.92 -1.87 -22.74
CA TYR A 2 -7.02 -3.10 -23.56
C TYR A 2 -7.15 -2.82 -25.08
N ILE A 3 -8.03 -1.90 -25.46
CA ILE A 3 -8.23 -1.50 -26.88
C ILE A 3 -6.93 -0.92 -27.47
N LYS A 4 -6.24 -0.06 -26.71
CA LYS A 4 -4.96 0.55 -27.10
C LYS A 4 -3.86 -0.48 -27.33
N ARG A 5 -3.85 -1.60 -26.59
CA ARG A 5 -2.91 -2.69 -26.87
C ARG A 5 -3.28 -3.45 -28.14
N LYS A 6 -4.58 -3.73 -28.35
CA LYS A 6 -5.06 -4.44 -29.54
C LYS A 6 -4.62 -3.74 -30.84
N SER A 7 -4.48 -2.43 -30.83
CA SER A 7 -3.95 -1.66 -31.98
C SER A 7 -2.42 -1.71 -32.14
N THR A 8 -1.66 -2.19 -31.15
CA THR A 8 -0.17 -2.14 -31.14
C THR A 8 0.54 -3.47 -31.44
N ASN A 9 -0.17 -4.55 -31.75
CA ASN A 9 0.38 -5.85 -32.21
C ASN A 9 1.64 -6.37 -31.46
N GLN A 10 1.71 -6.21 -30.13
CA GLN A 10 2.79 -6.82 -29.33
C GLN A 10 2.45 -8.28 -28.97
N ILE A 11 3.38 -9.19 -29.32
CA ILE A 11 3.29 -10.65 -29.12
C ILE A 11 2.97 -10.98 -27.65
N ASN A 12 1.94 -11.80 -27.44
CA ASN A 12 1.47 -12.20 -26.12
C ASN A 12 2.27 -13.40 -25.60
N LYS A 13 2.82 -13.28 -24.39
CA LYS A 13 3.21 -14.46 -23.59
C LYS A 13 2.02 -15.22 -22.98
N PHE A 14 0.78 -14.78 -23.26
CA PHE A 14 -0.46 -15.21 -22.60
C PHE A 14 -1.62 -15.34 -23.60
N ASP A 15 -1.38 -16.00 -24.73
CA ASP A 15 -2.44 -16.22 -25.73
C ASP A 15 -3.57 -17.09 -25.20
N SER A 16 -3.30 -17.95 -24.20
CA SER A 16 -4.27 -18.85 -23.57
C SER A 16 -5.34 -18.18 -22.70
N PHE A 17 -5.20 -16.90 -22.34
CA PHE A 17 -6.20 -16.23 -21.49
C PHE A 17 -7.43 -15.72 -22.28
N ASN A 18 -8.60 -15.90 -21.66
CA ASN A 18 -9.86 -15.36 -22.15
C ASN A 18 -9.86 -13.83 -22.10
N ILE A 19 -10.73 -13.20 -22.90
CA ILE A 19 -10.84 -11.73 -23.01
C ILE A 19 -11.10 -11.08 -21.63
N ILE A 20 -11.99 -11.68 -20.82
CA ILE A 20 -12.32 -11.19 -19.47
C ILE A 20 -11.09 -11.23 -18.55
N GLN A 21 -10.30 -12.30 -18.61
CA GLN A 21 -9.08 -12.43 -17.82
C GLN A 21 -8.02 -11.40 -18.26
N LYS A 22 -7.87 -11.18 -19.57
CA LYS A 22 -6.96 -10.16 -20.13
C LYS A 22 -7.38 -8.74 -19.73
N LEU A 23 -8.69 -8.46 -19.63
CA LEU A 23 -9.21 -7.19 -19.14
C LEU A 23 -8.93 -7.01 -17.64
N PHE A 24 -9.15 -8.04 -16.84
CA PHE A 24 -9.02 -7.98 -15.39
C PHE A 24 -7.57 -7.87 -14.92
N ILE A 25 -6.70 -8.74 -15.44
CA ILE A 25 -5.25 -8.78 -15.12
C ILE A 25 -4.51 -7.64 -15.80
N GLY A 26 -4.99 -7.24 -16.97
CA GLY A 26 -4.30 -6.29 -17.81
C GLY A 26 -3.21 -6.93 -18.65
N THR A 27 -2.70 -6.13 -19.57
CA THR A 27 -1.84 -6.62 -20.63
C THR A 27 -0.52 -5.86 -20.68
N THR A 28 -0.57 -4.53 -20.55
CA THR A 28 0.60 -3.64 -20.57
C THR A 28 1.15 -3.39 -19.16
N THR A 29 2.47 -3.38 -19.02
CA THR A 29 3.16 -3.03 -17.76
C THR A 29 3.37 -1.53 -17.60
N ASN A 30 3.51 -0.74 -18.67
CA ASN A 30 3.67 0.71 -18.57
C ASN A 30 2.82 1.42 -19.63
N PRO A 31 1.50 1.53 -19.41
CA PRO A 31 0.65 2.27 -20.32
C PRO A 31 0.90 3.77 -20.21
N THR A 32 1.25 4.39 -21.34
CA THR A 32 1.37 5.84 -21.46
C THR A 32 0.19 6.41 -22.24
N LEU A 33 -0.24 7.62 -21.89
CA LEU A 33 -1.17 8.44 -22.66
C LEU A 33 -0.42 9.74 -23.01
N GLY A 34 0.16 9.80 -24.21
CA GLY A 34 1.13 10.84 -24.54
C GLY A 34 2.37 10.74 -23.65
N SER A 35 2.72 11.83 -22.97
CA SER A 35 3.81 11.90 -21.99
C SER A 35 3.45 11.35 -20.60
N ILE A 36 2.17 11.09 -20.32
CA ILE A 36 1.69 10.71 -18.99
C ILE A 36 1.74 9.20 -18.82
N ASN A 37 2.43 8.71 -17.78
CA ASN A 37 2.31 7.32 -17.33
C ASN A 37 0.99 7.15 -16.57
N VAL A 38 0.10 6.30 -17.07
CA VAL A 38 -1.25 6.13 -16.55
C VAL A 38 -1.25 5.53 -15.13
N LYS A 39 -0.31 4.64 -14.80
CA LYS A 39 -0.16 4.11 -13.43
C LYS A 39 0.15 5.21 -12.43
N LEU A 40 1.15 6.01 -12.80
CA LEU A 40 1.63 7.09 -11.96
C LEU A 40 0.52 8.11 -11.74
N ALA A 41 -0.25 8.42 -12.79
CA ALA A 41 -1.40 9.31 -12.70
C ALA A 41 -2.48 8.78 -11.73
N PHE A 42 -2.87 7.49 -11.83
CA PHE A 42 -3.86 6.91 -10.92
C PHE A 42 -3.35 6.81 -9.47
N TYR A 43 -2.07 6.52 -9.28
CA TYR A 43 -1.45 6.52 -7.96
C TYR A 43 -1.47 7.91 -7.32
N ARG A 44 -1.05 8.95 -8.06
CA ARG A 44 -1.13 10.35 -7.62
C ARG A 44 -2.56 10.76 -7.30
N TYR A 45 -3.51 10.40 -8.16
CA TYR A 45 -4.94 10.63 -7.92
C TYR A 45 -5.38 10.05 -6.58
N SER A 46 -5.09 8.78 -6.31
CA SER A 46 -5.47 8.13 -5.05
C SER A 46 -4.97 8.88 -3.81
N ILE A 47 -3.72 9.33 -3.84
CA ILE A 47 -3.09 10.00 -2.69
C ILE A 47 -3.62 11.42 -2.53
N LEU A 48 -3.69 12.18 -3.63
CA LEU A 48 -4.22 13.54 -3.62
C LEU A 48 -5.68 13.57 -3.16
N MET A 49 -6.50 12.61 -3.58
CA MET A 49 -7.89 12.49 -3.12
C MET A 49 -7.98 12.20 -1.62
N THR A 50 -7.07 11.39 -1.07
CA THR A 50 -7.02 11.14 0.39
C THR A 50 -6.69 12.44 1.14
N ILE A 51 -5.71 13.22 0.66
CA ILE A 51 -5.36 14.52 1.28
C ILE A 51 -6.55 15.49 1.19
N LEU A 52 -7.16 15.59 0.01
CA LEU A 52 -8.27 16.50 -0.25
C LEU A 52 -9.46 16.18 0.65
N PHE A 53 -9.93 14.93 0.68
CA PHE A 53 -11.07 14.55 1.53
C PHE A 53 -10.79 14.82 3.01
N ASN A 54 -9.61 14.46 3.50
CA ASN A 54 -9.27 14.68 4.91
C ASN A 54 -9.19 16.18 5.24
N SER A 55 -8.61 17.00 4.34
CA SER A 55 -8.53 18.44 4.54
C SER A 55 -9.91 19.11 4.56
N LEU A 56 -10.84 18.66 3.71
CA LEU A 56 -12.21 19.16 3.66
C LEU A 56 -12.96 18.82 4.95
N VAL A 57 -12.84 17.58 5.43
CA VAL A 57 -13.49 17.16 6.68
C VAL A 57 -12.92 17.93 7.88
N ILE A 58 -11.61 18.15 7.94
CA ILE A 58 -11.01 18.99 8.99
C ILE A 58 -11.59 20.42 8.93
N ASN A 59 -11.65 21.03 7.75
CA ASN A 59 -12.19 22.38 7.59
C ASN A 59 -13.68 22.48 7.98
N GLU A 60 -14.48 21.45 7.68
CA GLU A 60 -15.88 21.40 8.06
C GLU A 60 -16.08 21.15 9.56
N SER A 61 -15.29 20.25 10.15
CA SER A 61 -15.34 19.98 11.60
C SER A 61 -14.86 21.15 12.45
N LEU A 62 -13.95 22.00 11.95
CA LEU A 62 -13.53 23.23 12.63
C LEU A 62 -14.66 24.25 12.83
N LYS A 63 -15.74 24.17 12.03
CA LYS A 63 -16.94 25.00 12.20
C LYS A 63 -17.87 24.51 13.30
N ASN A 64 -17.71 23.26 13.73
CA ASN A 64 -18.55 22.57 14.71
C ASN A 64 -17.73 22.25 15.97
N ALA A 65 -18.25 21.36 16.83
CA ALA A 65 -17.55 20.90 18.03
C ALA A 65 -16.23 20.19 17.70
N VAL A 66 -15.22 20.41 18.54
CA VAL A 66 -13.87 19.85 18.38
C VAL A 66 -13.91 18.32 18.58
N ASN A 67 -13.64 17.57 17.50
CA ASN A 67 -13.46 16.12 17.54
C ASN A 67 -11.97 15.76 17.44
N ILE A 68 -11.33 15.54 18.60
CA ILE A 68 -9.88 15.30 18.71
C ILE A 68 -9.48 14.01 17.97
N ASN A 69 -10.28 12.94 18.08
CA ASN A 69 -10.01 11.66 17.41
C ASN A 69 -10.01 11.84 15.88
N LEU A 70 -10.95 12.63 15.36
CA LEU A 70 -11.02 12.95 13.94
C LEU A 70 -9.79 13.71 13.47
N TYR A 71 -9.40 14.79 14.17
CA TYR A 71 -8.21 15.57 13.79
C TYR A 71 -6.94 14.72 13.82
N PHE A 72 -6.82 13.85 14.82
CA PHE A 72 -5.69 12.92 14.92
C PHE A 72 -5.62 11.96 13.73
N VAL A 73 -6.70 11.23 13.44
CA VAL A 73 -6.73 10.23 12.35
C VAL A 73 -6.58 10.90 10.98
N ALA A 74 -7.35 11.97 10.71
CA ALA A 74 -7.29 12.67 9.44
C ALA A 74 -5.91 13.32 9.22
N GLY A 75 -5.34 13.93 10.27
CA GLY A 75 -4.00 14.53 10.23
C GLY A 75 -2.90 13.51 9.94
N LEU A 76 -2.90 12.37 10.64
CA LEU A 76 -1.92 11.30 10.40
C LEU A 76 -2.06 10.68 9.00
N GLN A 77 -3.29 10.52 8.50
CA GLN A 77 -3.51 10.08 7.12
C GLN A 77 -2.98 11.10 6.08
N ILE A 78 -3.13 12.40 6.33
CA ILE A 78 -2.53 13.45 5.47
C ILE A 78 -1.01 13.36 5.51
N ILE A 79 -0.40 13.25 6.70
CA ILE A 79 1.05 13.12 6.86
C ILE A 79 1.56 11.88 6.09
N TYR A 80 0.87 10.75 6.25
CA TYR A 80 1.20 9.52 5.54
C TYR A 80 1.08 9.68 4.01
N ALA A 81 0.04 10.34 3.53
CA ALA A 81 -0.18 10.61 2.12
C ALA A 81 0.89 11.56 1.55
N LEU A 82 1.25 12.62 2.27
CA LEU A 82 2.31 13.55 1.88
C LEU A 82 3.66 12.85 1.76
N ASP A 83 4.00 11.96 2.70
CA ASP A 83 5.22 11.16 2.62
C ASP A 83 5.29 10.36 1.29
N LYS A 84 4.17 9.76 0.87
CA LYS A 84 4.12 9.02 -0.41
C LYS A 84 4.31 9.90 -1.64
N LEU A 85 3.91 11.17 -1.58
CA LEU A 85 4.16 12.14 -2.64
C LEU A 85 5.61 12.63 -2.64
N VAL A 86 6.15 13.00 -1.47
CA VAL A 86 7.52 13.51 -1.33
C VAL A 86 8.53 12.47 -1.82
N PHE A 87 8.29 11.21 -1.49
CA PHE A 87 9.17 10.10 -1.83
C PHE A 87 8.62 9.23 -2.94
N GLU A 88 7.94 9.85 -3.90
CA GLU A 88 7.39 9.18 -5.08
C GLU A 88 8.45 8.42 -5.88
N TYR A 89 9.72 8.83 -5.82
CA TYR A 89 10.81 8.12 -6.50
C TYR A 89 10.96 6.65 -6.06
N ASN A 90 10.59 6.29 -4.82
CA ASN A 90 10.57 4.90 -4.35
C ASN A 90 9.57 4.04 -5.13
N LEU A 91 8.52 4.66 -5.69
CA LEU A 91 7.53 3.99 -6.53
C LEU A 91 8.15 3.51 -7.85
N LEU A 92 9.14 4.22 -8.40
CA LEU A 92 9.79 3.86 -9.67
C LEU A 92 10.52 2.51 -9.58
N THR A 93 11.01 2.18 -8.38
CA THR A 93 11.62 0.90 -8.00
C THR A 93 10.60 -0.14 -7.50
N SER A 94 9.31 0.19 -7.51
CA SER A 94 8.28 -0.71 -7.01
C SER A 94 7.93 -1.80 -8.03
N PHE A 95 7.52 -2.96 -7.51
CA PHE A 95 6.95 -4.02 -8.33
C PHE A 95 5.72 -3.53 -9.11
N TYR A 96 4.92 -2.65 -8.49
CA TYR A 96 3.71 -2.06 -9.09
C TYR A 96 4.02 -1.35 -10.40
N LEU A 97 5.01 -0.45 -10.44
CA LEU A 97 5.35 0.24 -11.69
C LEU A 97 6.11 -0.67 -12.68
N GLN A 98 7.13 -1.39 -12.22
CA GLN A 98 8.05 -2.08 -13.14
C GLN A 98 7.47 -3.36 -13.75
N LYS A 99 6.85 -4.20 -12.93
CA LYS A 99 6.53 -5.60 -13.30
C LYS A 99 5.04 -5.86 -13.38
N GLU A 100 4.23 -5.17 -12.59
CA GLU A 100 2.79 -5.40 -12.57
C GLU A 100 2.13 -4.93 -13.88
N ARG A 101 1.03 -5.56 -14.29
CA ARG A 101 0.26 -5.14 -15.47
C ARG A 101 -0.93 -4.33 -15.04
N ASP A 102 -1.31 -3.33 -15.83
CA ASP A 102 -2.53 -2.57 -15.58
C ASP A 102 -3.73 -3.23 -16.22
N GLY A 103 -4.49 -3.89 -15.37
CA GLY A 103 -5.83 -4.33 -15.65
C GLY A 103 -6.86 -3.54 -14.86
N TYR A 104 -8.11 -3.94 -15.04
CA TYR A 104 -9.24 -3.41 -14.28
C TYR A 104 -9.00 -3.49 -12.77
N TRP A 105 -8.44 -4.60 -12.27
CA TRP A 105 -8.18 -4.80 -10.84
C TRP A 105 -7.30 -3.69 -10.23
N ASN A 106 -6.17 -3.38 -10.87
CA ASN A 106 -5.24 -2.37 -10.38
C ASN A 106 -5.83 -0.97 -10.42
N ILE A 107 -6.56 -0.64 -11.48
CA ILE A 107 -7.22 0.65 -11.62
C ILE A 107 -8.27 0.80 -10.51
N MET A 108 -9.15 -0.19 -10.35
CA MET A 108 -10.15 -0.21 -9.28
C MET A 108 -9.50 -0.08 -7.91
N GLN A 109 -8.36 -0.73 -7.68
CA GLN A 109 -7.64 -0.61 -6.43
C GLN A 109 -7.26 0.86 -6.12
N GLN A 110 -6.76 1.61 -7.11
CA GLN A 110 -6.41 3.03 -6.93
C GLN A 110 -7.63 3.92 -6.68
N PHE A 111 -8.80 3.60 -7.26
CA PHE A 111 -10.05 4.32 -7.00
C PHE A 111 -10.68 3.97 -5.64
N LEU A 112 -10.56 2.72 -5.19
CA LEU A 112 -11.08 2.26 -3.90
C LEU A 112 -10.24 2.78 -2.72
N GLN A 113 -8.94 2.96 -2.93
CA GLN A 113 -8.00 3.36 -1.91
C GLN A 113 -8.40 4.64 -1.13
N PRO A 114 -8.78 5.77 -1.76
CA PRO A 114 -9.26 6.95 -1.03
C PRO A 114 -10.59 6.71 -0.30
N ILE A 115 -11.50 5.91 -0.87
CA ILE A 115 -12.79 5.56 -0.25
C ILE A 115 -12.57 4.78 1.04
N ILE A 116 -11.64 3.82 1.01
CA ILE A 116 -11.29 3.02 2.18
C ILE A 116 -10.63 3.88 3.25
N ASN A 117 -9.74 4.80 2.87
CA ASN A 117 -9.15 5.78 3.80
C ASN A 117 -10.18 6.69 4.47
N PHE A 118 -11.27 6.98 3.78
CA PHE A 118 -12.36 7.79 4.32
C PHE A 118 -13.22 7.06 5.35
N LEU A 119 -13.26 5.74 5.34
CA LEU A 119 -14.10 4.91 6.22
C LEU A 119 -13.94 5.22 7.73
N PRO A 120 -12.73 5.26 8.32
CA PRO A 120 -12.57 5.64 9.73
C PRO A 120 -13.04 7.06 10.04
N ILE A 121 -12.90 7.99 9.08
CA ILE A 121 -13.34 9.38 9.23
C ILE A 121 -14.87 9.44 9.23
N GLN A 122 -15.53 8.71 8.33
CA GLN A 122 -16.98 8.64 8.26
C GLN A 122 -17.59 8.15 9.59
N ILE A 123 -16.97 7.16 10.23
CA ILE A 123 -17.43 6.63 11.52
C ILE A 123 -17.22 7.64 12.64
N LEU A 124 -16.10 8.37 12.62
CA LEU A 124 -15.83 9.44 13.58
C LEU A 124 -16.75 10.66 13.40
N LEU A 125 -17.28 10.89 12.20
CA LEU A 125 -18.29 11.92 11.94
C LEU A 125 -19.68 11.51 12.40
N SER A 126 -20.04 10.22 12.29
CA SER A 126 -21.35 9.73 12.74
C SER A 126 -21.42 9.53 14.24
N ASN A 127 -20.29 9.20 14.88
CA ASN A 127 -20.24 8.81 16.27
C ASN A 127 -19.38 9.81 17.06
N ASN A 128 -19.98 10.47 18.06
CA ASN A 128 -19.24 11.25 19.04
C ASN A 128 -18.61 10.31 20.07
N LEU A 129 -17.38 9.86 19.79
CA LEU A 129 -16.63 9.00 20.70
C LEU A 129 -15.93 9.82 21.78
N PRO A 130 -15.88 9.34 23.04
CA PRO A 130 -15.08 10.00 24.06
C PRO A 130 -13.60 9.94 23.70
N VAL A 131 -12.87 10.97 24.12
CA VAL A 131 -11.44 11.10 23.81
C VAL A 131 -10.64 10.44 24.93
N ASN A 132 -9.91 9.38 24.57
CA ASN A 132 -9.00 8.70 25.48
C ASN A 132 -7.55 8.98 25.09
N TYR A 133 -6.92 9.91 25.80
CA TYR A 133 -5.55 10.36 25.53
C TYR A 133 -4.51 9.24 25.63
N ILE A 134 -4.74 8.21 26.47
CA ILE A 134 -3.84 7.06 26.60
C ILE A 134 -3.83 6.26 25.30
N ILE A 135 -5.01 6.02 24.72
CA ILE A 135 -5.15 5.27 23.46
C ILE A 135 -4.55 6.05 22.30
N ILE A 136 -4.76 7.37 22.25
CA ILE A 136 -4.13 8.23 21.24
C ILE A 136 -2.60 8.16 21.34
N SER A 137 -2.05 8.20 22.56
CA SER A 137 -0.60 8.09 22.78
C SER A 137 -0.05 6.75 22.29
N ILE A 138 -0.70 5.64 22.67
CA ILE A 138 -0.33 4.29 22.21
C ILE A 138 -0.43 4.20 20.68
N SER A 139 -1.52 4.69 20.09
CA SER A 139 -1.73 4.74 18.65
C SER A 139 -0.62 5.53 17.95
N SER A 140 -0.22 6.68 18.49
CA SER A 140 0.87 7.50 17.93
C SER A 140 2.20 6.75 17.94
N ILE A 141 2.54 6.03 19.01
CA ILE A 141 3.78 5.25 19.10
C ILE A 141 3.78 4.12 18.06
N ILE A 142 2.67 3.38 17.94
CA ILE A 142 2.53 2.28 16.97
C ILE A 142 2.58 2.84 15.54
N PHE A 143 1.92 3.97 15.28
CA PHE A 143 1.96 4.65 13.98
C PHE A 143 3.39 5.02 13.59
N LEU A 144 4.13 5.68 14.49
CA LEU A 144 5.52 6.08 14.26
C LEU A 144 6.41 4.86 13.99
N PHE A 145 6.25 3.79 14.76
CA PHE A 145 7.00 2.55 14.54
C PHE A 145 6.73 1.94 13.15
N GLY A 146 5.45 1.81 12.77
CA GLY A 146 5.06 1.30 11.46
C GLY A 146 5.57 2.20 10.32
N PHE A 147 5.46 3.52 10.52
CA PHE A 147 5.92 4.53 9.57
C PHE A 147 7.42 4.42 9.34
N ILE A 148 8.24 4.44 10.41
CA ILE A 148 9.70 4.31 10.31
C ILE A 148 10.10 3.00 9.64
N CYS A 149 9.47 1.88 10.04
CA CYS A 149 9.73 0.57 9.45
C CYS A 149 9.47 0.57 7.94
N GLN A 150 8.34 1.14 7.51
CA GLN A 150 8.01 1.26 6.09
C GLN A 150 9.00 2.16 5.35
N ARG A 151 9.26 3.34 5.89
CA ARG A 151 10.16 4.35 5.30
C ARG A 151 11.56 3.82 5.09
N TYR A 152 12.14 3.25 6.14
CA TYR A 152 13.47 2.67 6.11
C TYR A 152 13.54 1.56 5.06
N SER A 153 12.55 0.66 5.06
CA SER A 153 12.50 -0.47 4.13
C SER A 153 12.37 -0.04 2.66
N ASP A 154 11.53 0.95 2.37
CA ASP A 154 11.37 1.49 1.02
C ASP A 154 12.66 2.18 0.53
N PHE A 155 13.35 2.91 1.42
CA PHE A 155 14.60 3.58 1.11
C PHE A 155 15.77 2.61 0.87
N THR A 156 15.95 1.61 1.74
CA THR A 156 17.00 0.58 1.54
C THR A 156 16.77 -0.17 0.23
N LYS A 157 15.50 -0.44 -0.11
CA LYS A 157 15.13 -1.07 -1.37
C LYS A 157 15.51 -0.20 -2.57
N TYR A 158 15.17 1.09 -2.52
CA TYR A 158 15.51 2.03 -3.58
C TYR A 158 17.02 2.13 -3.79
N GLN A 159 17.80 2.32 -2.72
CA GLN A 159 19.27 2.39 -2.80
C GLN A 159 19.87 1.13 -3.41
N HIS A 160 19.39 -0.05 -2.99
CA HIS A 160 19.85 -1.31 -3.51
C HIS A 160 19.55 -1.45 -5.01
N GLU A 161 18.35 -1.07 -5.47
CA GLU A 161 18.02 -1.10 -6.90
C GLU A 161 18.90 -0.15 -7.71
N VAL A 162 19.07 1.11 -7.27
CA VAL A 162 19.91 2.11 -7.94
C VAL A 162 21.37 1.65 -8.04
N ASN A 163 21.96 1.18 -6.94
CA ASN A 163 23.33 0.68 -6.93
C ASN A 163 23.51 -0.57 -7.79
N SER A 164 22.45 -1.36 -7.97
CA SER A 164 22.52 -2.58 -8.76
C SER A 164 22.50 -2.32 -10.28
N ILE A 165 22.04 -1.15 -10.73
CA ILE A 165 22.02 -0.77 -12.15
C ILE A 165 23.45 -0.57 -12.68
N SER A 166 24.41 -0.19 -11.84
CA SER A 166 25.82 0.02 -12.23
C SER A 166 26.63 -1.28 -12.37
N VAL A 167 26.16 -2.40 -11.83
CA VAL A 167 26.88 -3.69 -11.80
C VAL A 167 26.05 -4.76 -12.53
N TYR A 168 26.27 -4.92 -13.84
CA TYR A 168 25.44 -5.80 -14.68
C TYR A 168 25.87 -7.28 -14.57
N ARG A 169 25.05 -8.11 -13.93
CA ARG A 169 24.98 -9.58 -14.12
C ARG A 169 23.52 -10.04 -14.13
N PRO A 170 23.02 -10.64 -15.23
CA PRO A 170 21.59 -10.91 -15.45
C PRO A 170 21.08 -12.25 -14.88
N SER A 171 21.92 -13.08 -14.26
CA SER A 171 21.59 -14.49 -13.96
C SER A 171 21.24 -14.80 -12.50
N THR A 172 21.36 -13.85 -11.57
CA THR A 172 21.16 -14.10 -10.12
C THR A 172 20.10 -13.20 -9.53
N ALA A 173 19.19 -13.76 -8.72
CA ALA A 173 18.27 -12.94 -7.94
C ALA A 173 19.08 -12.05 -6.99
N ARG A 174 18.69 -10.78 -6.86
CA ARG A 174 19.36 -9.82 -5.97
C ARG A 174 18.42 -9.59 -4.79
N ILE A 175 18.91 -9.90 -3.60
CA ILE A 175 18.11 -9.90 -2.38
C ILE A 175 18.84 -9.04 -1.36
N ILE A 176 18.06 -8.23 -0.65
CA ILE A 176 18.54 -7.43 0.47
C ILE A 176 18.51 -8.35 1.70
N VAL A 177 19.66 -8.59 2.31
CA VAL A 177 19.79 -9.47 3.49
C VAL A 177 20.04 -8.66 4.76
N ASP A 178 20.00 -7.33 4.69
CA ASP A 178 20.32 -6.44 5.81
C ASP A 178 19.09 -5.80 6.46
N GLY A 179 19.20 -5.48 7.75
CA GLY A 179 18.17 -4.79 8.53
C GLY A 179 16.87 -5.61 8.65
N PHE A 180 15.72 -4.94 8.51
CA PHE A 180 14.41 -5.61 8.57
C PHE A 180 14.19 -6.65 7.46
N TRP A 181 14.87 -6.51 6.32
CA TRP A 181 14.79 -7.46 5.21
C TRP A 181 15.42 -8.82 5.55
N SER A 182 16.25 -8.90 6.59
CA SER A 182 16.82 -10.15 7.10
C SER A 182 15.82 -10.99 7.91
N TYR A 183 14.80 -10.35 8.50
CA TYR A 183 13.80 -11.01 9.34
C TYR A 183 12.52 -11.35 8.57
N VAL A 184 12.13 -10.49 7.65
CA VAL A 184 10.87 -10.56 6.89
C VAL A 184 11.15 -10.21 5.43
N ARG A 185 10.52 -10.91 4.48
CA ARG A 185 10.76 -10.66 3.05
C ARG A 185 10.20 -9.34 2.54
N TYR A 186 9.11 -8.83 3.13
CA TYR A 186 8.47 -7.57 2.74
C TYR A 186 8.20 -6.67 3.96
N PRO A 187 9.25 -6.14 4.62
CA PRO A 187 9.09 -5.34 5.84
C PRO A 187 8.36 -4.01 5.59
N ASN A 188 8.43 -3.46 4.37
CA ASN A 188 7.69 -2.26 3.99
C ASN A 188 6.16 -2.46 4.01
N TYR A 189 5.69 -3.64 3.61
CA TYR A 189 4.27 -3.98 3.67
C TYR A 189 3.81 -4.24 5.10
N LEU A 190 4.64 -4.88 5.93
CA LEU A 190 4.38 -5.00 7.37
C LEU A 190 4.27 -3.62 8.03
N GLY A 191 5.18 -2.70 7.74
CA GLY A 191 5.10 -1.32 8.25
C GLY A 191 3.80 -0.62 7.84
N THR A 192 3.37 -0.82 6.58
CA THR A 192 2.08 -0.30 6.09
C THR A 192 0.89 -0.87 6.87
N MET A 193 0.88 -2.17 7.16
CA MET A 193 -0.18 -2.80 7.98
C MET A 193 -0.22 -2.20 9.38
N ILE A 194 0.95 -2.02 10.02
CA ILE A 194 1.04 -1.43 11.37
C ILE A 194 0.52 0.00 11.38
N VAL A 195 0.85 0.81 10.37
CA VAL A 195 0.32 2.18 10.23
C VAL A 195 -1.20 2.19 10.19
N HIS A 196 -1.81 1.37 9.34
CA HIS A 196 -3.27 1.34 9.21
C HIS A 196 -3.98 0.73 10.42
N LEU A 197 -3.34 -0.21 11.11
CA LEU A 197 -3.81 -0.72 12.41
C LEU A 197 -3.73 0.35 13.50
N ALA A 198 -2.68 1.17 13.51
CA ALA A 198 -2.56 2.25 14.49
C ALA A 198 -3.70 3.27 14.37
N LEU A 199 -4.06 3.63 13.13
CA LEU A 199 -5.07 4.65 12.83
C LEU A 199 -6.49 4.28 13.30
N ILE A 200 -6.81 3.00 13.49
CA ILE A 200 -8.14 2.58 13.96
C ILE A 200 -8.25 2.49 15.48
N LEU A 201 -7.14 2.46 16.21
CA LEU A 201 -7.16 2.32 17.67
C LEU A 201 -7.99 3.41 18.37
N PRO A 202 -7.87 4.71 18.00
CA PRO A 202 -8.69 5.77 18.59
C PRO A 202 -10.19 5.67 18.24
N VAL A 203 -10.54 4.91 17.18
CA VAL A 203 -11.93 4.76 16.71
C VAL A 203 -12.63 3.59 17.40
N ILE A 204 -11.88 2.53 17.71
CA ILE A 204 -12.47 1.30 18.23
C ILE A 204 -12.76 1.42 19.72
N GLU A 205 -11.85 2.02 20.51
CA GLU A 205 -11.85 2.03 21.98
C GLU A 205 -12.13 0.64 22.62
N PRO A 206 -11.42 0.17 23.65
CA PRO A 206 -11.59 -1.20 24.17
C PRO A 206 -12.95 -1.48 24.85
N ASN A 207 -13.90 -0.53 24.82
CA ASN A 207 -15.23 -0.71 25.38
C ASN A 207 -16.13 -1.48 24.40
N LEU A 208 -16.90 -2.45 24.91
CA LEU A 208 -17.79 -3.26 24.06
C LEU A 208 -18.85 -2.41 23.32
N SER A 209 -19.26 -1.30 23.95
CA SER A 209 -20.25 -0.35 23.41
C SER A 209 -19.71 0.45 22.22
N SER A 210 -18.45 0.88 22.24
CA SER A 210 -17.81 1.57 21.11
C SER A 210 -17.58 0.62 19.94
N LEU A 211 -17.23 -0.64 20.21
CA LEU A 211 -17.07 -1.66 19.17
C LEU A 211 -18.38 -1.92 18.41
N GLN A 212 -19.52 -1.96 19.10
CA GLN A 212 -20.82 -2.18 18.46
C GLN A 212 -21.21 -1.01 17.53
N ALA A 213 -20.88 0.23 17.91
CA ALA A 213 -21.15 1.42 17.13
C ALA A 213 -20.16 1.61 15.96
N SER A 214 -18.92 1.14 16.10
CA SER A 214 -17.81 1.40 15.18
C SER A 214 -17.33 0.16 14.42
N TRP A 215 -18.03 -0.98 14.50
CA TRP A 215 -17.62 -2.25 13.88
C TRP A 215 -17.21 -2.17 12.38
N PRO A 216 -17.83 -1.32 11.52
CA PRO A 216 -17.44 -1.27 10.11
C PRO A 216 -16.00 -0.78 9.92
N VAL A 217 -15.42 -0.09 10.92
CA VAL A 217 -14.03 0.39 10.88
C VAL A 217 -13.03 -0.74 10.71
N LEU A 218 -13.37 -1.96 11.12
CA LEU A 218 -12.50 -3.13 10.98
C LEU A 218 -12.25 -3.52 9.51
N LEU A 219 -13.12 -3.10 8.59
CA LEU A 219 -12.92 -3.31 7.16
C LEU A 219 -11.71 -2.54 6.62
N TYR A 220 -11.34 -1.43 7.27
CA TYR A 220 -10.20 -0.60 6.89
C TYR A 220 -8.86 -1.34 6.97
N PRO A 221 -8.38 -1.80 8.15
CA PRO A 221 -7.12 -2.53 8.25
C PRO A 221 -7.21 -3.90 7.55
N LEU A 222 -8.39 -4.54 7.55
CA LEU A 222 -8.60 -5.83 6.89
C LEU A 222 -8.30 -5.72 5.39
N TYR A 223 -8.76 -4.65 4.73
CA TYR A 223 -8.45 -4.40 3.33
C TYR A 223 -6.93 -4.35 3.08
N TYR A 224 -6.17 -3.63 3.90
CA TYR A 224 -4.72 -3.56 3.75
C TYR A 224 -4.04 -4.89 4.03
N ILE A 225 -4.47 -5.61 5.07
CA ILE A 225 -3.92 -6.93 5.40
C ILE A 225 -4.12 -7.89 4.23
N VAL A 226 -5.33 -7.99 3.69
CA VAL A 226 -5.66 -8.90 2.58
C VAL A 226 -4.94 -8.49 1.30
N THR A 227 -4.99 -7.22 0.92
CA THR A 227 -4.40 -6.76 -0.34
C THR A 227 -2.87 -6.85 -0.35
N LEU A 228 -2.22 -6.51 0.76
CA LEU A 228 -0.76 -6.61 0.88
C LEU A 228 -0.31 -8.08 0.98
N SER A 229 -1.02 -8.92 1.72
CA SER A 229 -0.72 -10.37 1.77
C SER A 229 -0.83 -11.01 0.39
N HIS A 230 -1.90 -10.70 -0.35
CA HIS A 230 -2.07 -11.17 -1.72
C HIS A 230 -0.95 -10.65 -2.65
N LYS A 231 -0.54 -9.38 -2.50
CA LYS A 231 0.61 -8.82 -3.23
C LYS A 231 1.92 -9.58 -2.91
N CYS A 232 2.19 -9.91 -1.65
CA CYS A 232 3.38 -10.67 -1.25
C CYS A 232 3.46 -12.02 -1.96
N VAL A 233 2.36 -12.77 -1.95
CA VAL A 233 2.29 -14.08 -2.61
C VAL A 233 2.56 -13.93 -4.10
N ARG A 234 1.92 -12.96 -4.76
CA ARG A 234 2.11 -12.70 -6.19
C ARG A 234 3.55 -12.33 -6.56
N ILE A 235 4.20 -11.50 -5.75
CA ILE A 235 5.59 -11.10 -6.01
C ILE A 235 6.51 -12.30 -5.80
N SER A 236 6.27 -13.11 -4.76
CA SER A 236 7.06 -14.31 -4.48
C SER A 236 6.91 -15.35 -5.60
N THR A 237 5.69 -15.60 -6.09
CA THR A 237 5.46 -16.58 -7.16
C THR A 237 6.10 -16.12 -8.47
N LEU A 238 5.96 -14.85 -8.84
CA LEU A 238 6.60 -14.31 -10.04
C LEU A 238 8.12 -14.33 -9.96
N SER A 239 8.69 -14.06 -8.79
CA SER A 239 10.13 -14.09 -8.60
C SER A 239 10.67 -15.52 -8.61
N CYS A 240 9.97 -16.47 -8.00
CA CYS A 240 10.27 -17.90 -8.08
C CYS A 240 10.23 -18.39 -9.54
N LEU A 241 9.22 -17.99 -10.33
CA LEU A 241 9.15 -18.32 -11.76
C LEU A 241 10.27 -17.67 -12.59
N GLN A 242 10.71 -16.47 -12.22
CA GLN A 242 11.75 -15.73 -12.95
C GLN A 242 13.16 -16.26 -12.66
N TYR A 243 13.44 -16.61 -11.41
CA TYR A 243 14.80 -16.92 -10.92
C TYR A 243 15.00 -18.41 -10.57
N GLY A 244 13.92 -19.21 -10.50
CA GLY A 244 13.94 -20.64 -10.21
C GLY A 244 14.72 -20.95 -8.93
N ASN A 245 15.58 -21.97 -9.00
CA ASN A 245 16.39 -22.45 -7.86
C ASN A 245 17.30 -21.38 -7.23
N THR A 246 17.62 -20.29 -7.92
CA THR A 246 18.40 -19.20 -7.31
C THR A 246 17.59 -18.42 -6.28
N TRP A 247 16.27 -18.31 -6.47
CA TRP A 247 15.37 -17.68 -5.51
C TRP A 247 15.40 -18.42 -4.16
N ASP A 248 15.26 -19.75 -4.19
CA ASP A 248 15.21 -20.58 -2.99
C ASP A 248 16.58 -20.66 -2.28
N ARG A 249 17.67 -20.62 -3.04
CA ARG A 249 19.04 -20.65 -2.47
C ARG A 249 19.45 -19.32 -1.84
N GLN A 250 18.99 -18.20 -2.38
CA GLN A 250 19.43 -16.88 -1.92
C GLN A 250 18.49 -16.29 -0.85
N TYR A 251 17.22 -16.71 -0.75
CA TYR A 251 16.33 -16.34 0.35
C TYR A 251 16.55 -17.24 1.58
N THR A 252 17.35 -16.76 2.53
CA THR A 252 17.47 -17.37 3.86
C THR A 252 16.26 -17.06 4.75
N VAL A 253 15.50 -16.02 4.41
CA VAL A 253 14.36 -15.52 5.17
C VAL A 253 13.10 -16.35 4.88
N LYS A 254 12.53 -16.93 5.93
CA LYS A 254 11.39 -17.86 5.84
C LYS A 254 10.04 -17.16 5.74
N TRP A 255 9.89 -16.00 6.36
CA TRP A 255 8.59 -15.34 6.58
C TRP A 255 8.34 -14.22 5.58
N ASN A 256 7.17 -14.22 4.94
CA ASN A 256 6.82 -13.20 3.95
C ASN A 256 6.50 -11.86 4.62
N LEU A 257 5.72 -11.86 5.69
CA LEU A 257 5.26 -10.68 6.42
C LEU A 257 5.43 -10.82 7.93
N ILE A 258 4.74 -11.78 8.56
CA ILE A 258 4.69 -11.89 10.02
C ILE A 258 5.58 -13.06 10.46
N PRO A 259 6.65 -12.80 11.22
CA PRO A 259 7.49 -13.86 11.74
C PRO A 259 6.67 -14.93 12.47
N LYS A 260 6.94 -16.20 12.18
CA LYS A 260 6.27 -17.37 12.77
C LYS A 260 4.81 -17.59 12.36
N ILE A 261 4.23 -16.74 11.51
CA ILE A 261 2.84 -16.85 11.06
C ILE A 261 2.77 -16.94 9.52
N PHE A 262 3.35 -15.97 8.81
CA PHE A 262 3.22 -15.84 7.36
C PHE A 262 4.44 -15.20 6.70
#